data_AF-A0A1B8WZA5-F1
#
_entry.id   AF-A0A1B8WZA5-F1
#
_cell.length_a   1.000
_cell.length_b   1.000
_cell.length_c   1.000
_cell.angle_alpha   90.00
_cell.angle_beta   90.00
_cell.angle_gamma   90.00
#
_symmetry.space_group_name_H-M   'P 1'
#
loop_
_entity.id
_entity.type
_entity.pdbx_description
1 polymer ?
#
loop_
_entity_poly.entity_id
_entity_poly.type
_entity_poly.pdbx_seq_one_letter_code
_entity_poly.pdbx_strand_id
1 'polypeptide(L)'
;MVTKPNPILEYSIDSLLKAFNTYRKPVLNHSHFSKLMNLLDTRLRKQGIDMELPGYWYKYGFYIEPRFLDSALPRKFTEYYTLDDTVVPPMHPKRDYGLKADIKKTIDSIVRYLWKQYGYKSDYGKKVKRDSYQINSPYDFNTIFQDYIDVVNRKERGFGSRKDQLEPLLDDLLNNFPEDDFPELFDLYLEWDDTVRLILDCTSSEKQYGLIVDLRDKFWDVFSNCVRIIHHQNIPDEKSIIDEWERKYEQSIPAFYHELEDLREEILSDNYEFSNKNEDTVKKLLKCAYENHKGEAHG
;
A
#
# COMPACT_ATOMS: atom_id res chain seq x y z
N MET A 1 27.15 14.13 -1.90
CA MET A 1 27.46 14.23 -3.34
C MET A 1 26.62 15.36 -3.92
N VAL A 2 27.16 16.18 -4.82
CA VAL A 2 26.34 17.18 -5.54
C VAL A 2 25.55 16.40 -6.60
N THR A 3 24.27 16.16 -6.33
CA THR A 3 23.35 15.52 -7.27
C THR A 3 23.24 16.38 -8.52
N LYS A 4 23.39 15.75 -9.68
CA LYS A 4 23.20 16.40 -10.98
C LYS A 4 21.75 16.93 -11.02
N PRO A 5 21.52 18.21 -11.36
CA PRO A 5 20.16 18.74 -11.43
C PRO A 5 19.31 17.89 -12.39
N ASN A 6 18.11 17.49 -11.97
CA ASN A 6 17.14 16.79 -12.81
C ASN A 6 16.12 17.80 -13.38
N PRO A 7 16.38 18.41 -14.56
CA PRO A 7 15.52 19.43 -15.13
C PRO A 7 14.19 18.87 -15.64
N ILE A 8 14.11 17.57 -15.97
CA ILE A 8 12.87 16.93 -16.44
C ILE A 8 11.90 16.83 -15.25
N LEU A 9 12.37 16.33 -14.10
CA LEU A 9 11.58 16.26 -12.87
C LEU A 9 11.13 17.64 -12.41
N GLU A 10 12.06 18.62 -12.36
CA GLU A 10 11.74 19.99 -11.95
C GLU A 10 10.65 20.60 -12.86
N TYR A 11 10.78 20.44 -14.18
CA TYR A 11 9.78 20.93 -15.14
C TYR A 11 8.43 20.22 -14.97
N SER A 12 8.43 18.90 -14.79
CA SER A 12 7.21 18.11 -14.59
C SER A 12 6.45 18.56 -13.33
N ILE A 13 7.16 18.75 -12.21
CA ILE A 13 6.58 19.28 -10.96
C ILE A 13 5.99 20.67 -11.21
N ASP A 14 6.76 21.57 -11.81
CA ASP A 14 6.32 22.94 -12.09
C ASP A 14 5.09 23.00 -12.97
N SER A 15 5.08 22.25 -14.07
CA SER A 15 3.97 22.19 -15.00
C SER A 15 2.72 21.62 -14.33
N LEU A 16 2.85 20.54 -13.56
CA LEU A 16 1.74 19.94 -12.83
C LEU A 16 1.15 20.92 -11.80
N LEU A 17 1.98 21.50 -10.94
CA LEU A 17 1.52 22.39 -9.87
C LEU A 17 0.89 23.67 -10.44
N LYS A 18 1.47 24.27 -11.48
CA LYS A 18 0.88 25.45 -12.13
C LYS A 18 -0.47 25.15 -12.76
N ALA A 19 -0.69 23.94 -13.26
CA ALA A 19 -1.98 23.52 -13.81
C ALA A 19 -3.03 23.27 -12.71
N PHE A 20 -2.66 22.60 -11.61
CA PHE A 20 -3.60 22.22 -10.55
C PHE A 20 -3.82 23.28 -9.48
N ASN A 21 -2.88 24.22 -9.30
CA ASN A 21 -2.90 25.18 -8.21
C ASN A 21 -2.26 26.52 -8.61
N THR A 22 -2.71 27.12 -9.71
CA THR A 22 -2.13 28.36 -10.26
C THR A 22 -2.03 29.52 -9.25
N TYR A 23 -2.91 29.56 -8.26
CA TYR A 23 -3.00 30.63 -7.26
C TYR A 23 -2.25 30.35 -5.96
N ARG A 24 -1.44 29.27 -5.89
CA ARG A 24 -0.64 28.92 -4.71
C ARG A 24 -1.48 28.81 -3.43
N LYS A 25 -2.70 28.24 -3.54
CA LYS A 25 -3.60 28.02 -2.41
C LYS A 25 -3.24 26.71 -1.70
N PRO A 26 -3.43 26.59 -0.37
CA PRO A 26 -3.14 25.36 0.34
C PRO A 26 -4.25 24.31 0.12
N VAL A 27 -4.33 23.75 -1.09
CA VAL A 27 -5.43 22.85 -1.52
C VAL A 27 -4.96 21.47 -1.98
N LEU A 28 -3.67 21.30 -2.24
CA LEU A 28 -3.11 20.05 -2.75
C LEU A 28 -2.24 19.41 -1.66
N ASN A 29 -2.75 18.41 -0.96
CA ASN A 29 -1.94 17.68 0.03
C ASN A 29 -0.87 16.80 -0.65
N HIS A 30 0.13 16.38 0.13
CA HIS A 30 1.24 15.52 -0.35
C HIS A 30 0.78 14.19 -0.96
N SER A 31 -0.27 13.58 -0.39
CA SER A 31 -0.79 12.30 -0.87
C SER A 31 -1.35 12.40 -2.29
N HIS A 32 -2.13 13.45 -2.57
CA HIS A 32 -2.66 13.74 -3.90
C HIS A 32 -1.55 14.13 -4.88
N PHE A 33 -0.59 14.94 -4.44
CA PHE A 33 0.57 15.28 -5.25
C PHE A 33 1.34 14.02 -5.68
N SER A 34 1.63 13.11 -4.75
CA SER A 34 2.36 11.86 -5.04
C SER A 34 1.65 11.00 -6.09
N LYS A 35 0.31 10.88 -5.98
CA LYS A 35 -0.50 10.10 -6.93
C LYS A 35 -0.57 10.76 -8.32
N LEU A 36 -0.70 12.09 -8.38
CA LEU A 36 -0.66 12.82 -9.65
C LEU A 36 0.70 12.72 -10.33
N MET A 37 1.79 12.79 -9.56
CA MET A 37 3.14 12.60 -10.06
C MET A 37 3.37 11.16 -10.55
N ASN A 38 2.86 10.14 -9.86
CA ASN A 38 2.90 8.75 -10.32
C ASN A 38 2.17 8.57 -11.66
N LEU A 39 0.96 9.13 -11.79
CA LEU A 39 0.19 9.09 -13.03
C LEU A 39 0.89 9.79 -14.20
N LEU A 40 1.60 10.89 -13.91
CA LEU A 40 2.43 11.61 -14.86
C LEU A 40 3.66 10.77 -15.27
N ASP A 41 4.39 10.20 -14.30
CA ASP A 41 5.59 9.38 -14.50
C ASP A 41 5.29 8.22 -15.45
N THR A 42 4.28 7.41 -15.14
CA THR A 42 3.93 6.26 -15.97
C THR A 42 3.58 6.63 -17.39
N ARG A 43 2.87 7.75 -17.57
CA ARG A 43 2.50 8.21 -18.92
C ARG A 43 3.71 8.71 -19.68
N LEU A 44 4.65 9.38 -19.01
CA LEU A 44 5.91 9.82 -19.60
C LEU A 44 6.79 8.62 -19.96
N ARG A 45 6.93 7.63 -19.08
CA ARG A 45 7.68 6.39 -19.33
C ARG A 45 7.13 5.65 -20.55
N LYS A 46 5.80 5.58 -20.72
CA LYS A 46 5.14 5.02 -21.94
C LYS A 46 5.45 5.81 -23.22
N GLN A 47 5.95 7.03 -23.11
CA GLN A 47 6.43 7.85 -24.24
C GLN A 47 7.97 7.88 -24.33
N GLY A 48 8.67 7.03 -23.56
CA GLY A 48 10.14 6.97 -23.54
C GLY A 48 10.81 8.13 -22.78
N ILE A 49 10.07 8.85 -21.94
CA ILE A 49 10.61 9.93 -21.10
C ILE A 49 10.67 9.44 -19.66
N ASP A 50 11.87 9.23 -19.14
CA ASP A 50 12.10 8.99 -17.72
C ASP A 50 12.41 10.31 -17.02
N MET A 51 11.62 10.67 -16.01
CA MET A 51 11.90 11.85 -15.17
C MET A 51 12.62 11.48 -13.88
N GLU A 52 13.02 10.22 -13.69
CA GLU A 52 13.72 9.70 -12.52
C GLU A 52 13.00 10.09 -11.22
N LEU A 53 11.66 9.95 -11.20
CA LEU A 53 10.85 10.32 -10.05
C LEU A 53 11.24 9.47 -8.83
N PRO A 54 11.73 10.07 -7.73
CA PRO A 54 11.98 9.33 -6.50
C PRO A 54 10.67 8.95 -5.81
N GLY A 55 10.56 7.73 -5.32
CA GLY A 55 9.41 7.31 -4.54
C GLY A 55 9.33 5.80 -4.36
N TYR A 56 8.25 5.36 -3.72
CA TYR A 56 8.00 3.96 -3.43
C TYR A 56 6.52 3.67 -3.27
N TRP A 57 6.13 2.41 -3.42
CA TRP A 57 4.79 1.95 -3.07
C TRP A 57 4.65 1.70 -1.58
N TYR A 58 3.58 2.18 -0.96
CA TYR A 58 3.28 1.94 0.45
C TYR A 58 1.76 1.90 0.69
N LYS A 59 1.31 1.73 1.94
CA LYS A 59 -0.09 1.55 2.37
C LYS A 59 -1.16 2.35 1.63
N TYR A 60 -0.80 3.56 1.19
CA TYR A 60 -1.71 4.54 0.59
C TYR A 60 -1.47 4.75 -0.92
N GLY A 61 -0.75 3.82 -1.55
CA GLY A 61 -0.30 3.84 -2.94
C GLY A 61 1.11 4.40 -3.07
N PHE A 62 1.49 4.77 -4.30
CA PHE A 62 2.76 5.43 -4.55
C PHE A 62 2.90 6.72 -3.74
N TYR A 63 4.04 6.86 -3.09
CA TYR A 63 4.38 7.96 -2.20
C TYR A 63 5.75 8.53 -2.56
N ILE A 64 5.83 9.87 -2.50
CA ILE A 64 7.09 10.60 -2.65
C ILE A 64 7.41 11.23 -1.31
N GLU A 65 8.51 10.81 -0.71
CA GLU A 65 9.02 11.48 0.49
C GLU A 65 9.63 12.84 0.08
N PRO A 66 9.17 13.98 0.67
CA PRO A 66 9.64 15.30 0.25
C PRO A 66 11.16 15.48 0.29
N ARG A 67 11.84 14.83 1.24
CA ARG A 67 13.30 14.87 1.39
C ARG A 67 14.03 14.23 0.21
N PHE A 68 13.41 13.28 -0.48
CA PHE A 68 14.00 12.69 -1.68
C PHE A 68 14.00 13.69 -2.84
N LEU A 69 12.95 14.51 -2.94
CA LEU A 69 12.90 15.62 -3.90
C LEU A 69 13.91 16.72 -3.58
N ASP A 70 14.19 16.99 -2.30
CA ASP A 70 15.24 17.94 -1.91
C ASP A 70 16.61 17.57 -2.45
N SER A 71 16.87 16.27 -2.60
CA SER A 71 18.12 15.75 -3.16
C SER A 71 18.10 15.69 -4.69
N ALA A 72 16.94 15.48 -5.31
CA ALA A 72 16.80 15.36 -6.77
C ALA A 72 16.69 16.72 -7.49
N LEU A 73 16.22 17.75 -6.78
CA LEU A 73 15.96 19.07 -7.34
C LEU A 73 17.10 20.05 -7.06
N PRO A 74 17.37 21.02 -7.96
CA PRO A 74 18.36 22.07 -7.71
C PRO A 74 17.93 23.03 -6.58
N ARG A 75 16.66 23.00 -6.19
CA ARG A 75 16.08 23.77 -5.10
C ARG A 75 15.31 22.81 -4.21
N LYS A 76 15.46 22.94 -2.90
CA LYS A 76 14.78 22.08 -1.92
C LYS A 76 13.27 22.18 -2.09
N PHE A 77 12.64 21.06 -2.38
CA PHE A 77 11.20 20.93 -2.48
C PHE A 77 10.51 21.41 -1.20
N THR A 78 11.02 21.02 -0.04
CA THR A 78 10.49 21.35 1.29
C THR A 78 10.58 22.83 1.67
N GLU A 79 11.39 23.62 0.97
CA GLU A 79 11.52 25.05 1.21
C GLU A 79 10.69 25.87 0.21
N TYR A 80 10.58 25.40 -1.03
CA TYR A 80 10.06 26.21 -2.14
C TYR A 80 8.70 25.77 -2.69
N TYR A 81 8.28 24.54 -2.41
CA TYR A 81 7.05 23.95 -2.95
C TYR A 81 6.03 23.59 -1.89
N THR A 82 6.28 23.92 -0.63
CA THR A 82 5.39 23.58 0.49
C THR A 82 4.88 24.84 1.20
N LEU A 83 3.64 24.74 1.71
CA LEU A 83 2.99 25.75 2.53
C LEU A 83 1.96 25.04 3.42
N ASP A 84 2.07 25.16 4.75
CA ASP A 84 1.13 24.59 5.72
C ASP A 84 0.74 23.12 5.41
N ASP A 85 1.75 22.26 5.26
CA ASP A 85 1.63 20.83 4.91
C ASP A 85 0.99 20.50 3.54
N THR A 86 0.83 21.52 2.67
CA THR A 86 0.37 21.37 1.30
C THR A 86 1.45 21.66 0.28
N VAL A 87 1.29 21.11 -0.92
CA VAL A 87 2.16 21.35 -2.07
C VAL A 87 1.60 22.48 -2.92
N VAL A 88 2.44 23.47 -3.20
CA VAL A 88 2.09 24.69 -3.92
C VAL A 88 3.13 24.98 -5.01
N PRO A 89 2.76 25.68 -6.11
CA PRO A 89 3.74 26.08 -7.10
C PRO A 89 4.82 26.99 -6.49
N PRO A 90 6.05 26.95 -7.05
CA PRO A 90 7.14 27.76 -6.53
C PRO A 90 6.93 29.25 -6.83
N MET A 91 7.48 30.12 -5.98
CA MET A 91 7.37 31.59 -6.10
C MET A 91 8.38 32.22 -7.07
N HIS A 92 9.22 31.44 -7.74
CA HIS A 92 10.34 31.96 -8.52
C HIS A 92 9.97 32.28 -9.98
N PRO A 93 10.69 33.21 -10.62
CA PRO A 93 10.48 33.53 -12.02
C PRO A 93 10.69 32.31 -12.92
N LYS A 94 10.00 32.31 -14.07
CA LYS A 94 10.15 31.29 -15.11
C LYS A 94 11.63 31.10 -15.44
N ARG A 95 12.13 29.88 -15.26
CA ARG A 95 13.47 29.47 -15.65
C ARG A 95 13.41 28.76 -17.01
N ASP A 96 14.48 28.87 -17.79
CA ASP A 96 14.70 27.90 -18.86
C ASP A 96 15.35 26.63 -18.30
N TYR A 97 14.64 25.53 -18.41
CA TYR A 97 15.08 24.20 -17.95
C TYR A 97 16.06 23.54 -18.92
N GLY A 98 16.32 24.14 -20.09
CA GLY A 98 17.21 23.56 -21.11
C GLY A 98 16.69 22.27 -21.75
N LEU A 99 15.41 21.94 -21.55
CA LEU A 99 14.78 20.76 -22.14
C LEU A 99 14.46 20.97 -23.62
N LYS A 100 14.59 19.89 -24.39
CA LYS A 100 14.15 19.85 -25.79
C LYS A 100 12.64 20.14 -25.89
N ALA A 101 12.23 20.80 -26.99
CA ALA A 101 10.86 21.29 -27.15
C ALA A 101 9.80 20.16 -27.24
N ASP A 102 10.18 19.02 -27.80
CA ASP A 102 9.38 17.79 -27.86
C ASP A 102 9.10 17.21 -26.47
N ILE A 103 10.11 17.14 -25.60
CA ILE A 103 9.98 16.70 -24.20
C ILE A 103 9.02 17.64 -23.45
N LYS A 104 9.26 18.97 -23.52
CA LYS A 104 8.37 19.98 -22.89
C LYS A 104 6.92 19.81 -23.36
N LYS A 105 6.72 19.70 -24.69
CA LYS A 105 5.39 19.53 -25.29
C LYS A 105 4.69 18.26 -24.81
N THR A 106 5.43 17.17 -24.65
CA THR A 106 4.89 15.88 -24.17
C THR A 106 4.46 15.98 -22.72
N ILE A 107 5.31 16.52 -21.84
CA ILE A 107 4.99 16.77 -20.42
C ILE A 107 3.74 17.65 -20.31
N ASP A 108 3.73 18.80 -21.00
CA ASP A 108 2.59 19.71 -20.92
C ASP A 108 1.30 19.09 -21.46
N SER A 109 1.39 18.21 -22.47
CA SER A 109 0.24 17.49 -23.01
C SER A 109 -0.35 16.53 -21.99
N ILE A 110 0.49 15.75 -21.31
CA ILE A 110 0.05 14.80 -20.28
C ILE A 110 -0.49 15.56 -19.06
N VAL A 111 0.17 16.63 -18.63
CA VAL A 111 -0.32 17.50 -17.54
C VAL A 111 -1.70 18.07 -17.86
N ARG A 112 -1.91 18.60 -19.08
CA ARG A 112 -3.24 19.06 -19.52
C ARG A 112 -4.27 17.94 -19.51
N TYR A 113 -3.90 16.73 -19.91
CA TYR A 113 -4.78 15.56 -19.84
C TYR A 113 -5.16 15.26 -18.38
N LEU A 114 -4.20 15.18 -17.45
CA LEU A 114 -4.46 14.93 -16.03
C LEU A 114 -5.35 16.02 -15.44
N TRP A 115 -5.08 17.29 -15.75
CA TRP A 115 -5.92 18.40 -15.30
C TRP A 115 -7.37 18.28 -15.80
N LYS A 116 -7.60 17.93 -17.07
CA LYS A 116 -8.97 17.68 -17.58
C LYS A 116 -9.66 16.51 -16.85
N GLN A 117 -8.90 15.51 -16.42
CA GLN A 117 -9.44 14.34 -15.74
C GLN A 117 -9.78 14.60 -14.27
N TYR A 118 -8.98 15.40 -13.56
CA TYR A 118 -9.00 15.50 -12.10
C TYR A 118 -9.16 16.93 -11.55
N GLY A 119 -8.89 17.98 -12.33
CA GLY A 119 -8.92 19.37 -11.88
C GLY A 119 -10.30 19.78 -11.33
N TYR A 120 -10.33 20.22 -10.06
CA TYR A 120 -11.49 20.80 -9.37
C TYR A 120 -12.79 19.97 -9.37
N LYS A 121 -12.70 18.64 -9.47
CA LYS A 121 -13.86 17.74 -9.32
C LYS A 121 -14.05 17.37 -7.84
N SER A 122 -15.29 17.32 -7.35
CA SER A 122 -15.66 17.07 -5.94
C SER A 122 -15.00 15.81 -5.34
N ASP A 123 -14.74 14.80 -6.17
CA ASP A 123 -14.19 13.51 -5.73
C ASP A 123 -12.84 13.17 -6.36
N TYR A 124 -12.09 14.18 -6.81
CA TYR A 124 -10.84 13.91 -7.52
C TYR A 124 -9.84 13.13 -6.67
N GLY A 125 -9.78 13.34 -5.35
CA GLY A 125 -8.87 12.61 -4.46
C GLY A 125 -9.11 11.11 -4.47
N LYS A 126 -10.38 10.67 -4.34
CA LYS A 126 -10.78 9.26 -4.43
C LYS A 126 -10.49 8.70 -5.82
N LYS A 127 -10.86 9.45 -6.87
CA LYS A 127 -10.64 9.04 -8.25
C LYS A 127 -9.14 8.89 -8.59
N VAL A 128 -8.31 9.84 -8.20
CA VAL A 128 -6.85 9.82 -8.41
C VAL A 128 -6.22 8.65 -7.66
N LYS A 129 -6.65 8.37 -6.41
CA LYS A 129 -6.17 7.18 -5.69
C LYS A 129 -6.50 5.91 -6.47
N ARG A 130 -7.77 5.69 -6.81
CA ARG A 130 -8.21 4.49 -7.53
C ARG A 130 -7.48 4.32 -8.86
N ASP A 131 -7.46 5.37 -9.68
CA ASP A 131 -6.81 5.33 -10.99
C ASP A 131 -5.28 5.13 -10.86
N SER A 132 -4.66 5.59 -9.76
CA SER A 132 -3.23 5.30 -9.48
C SER A 132 -2.99 3.83 -9.16
N TYR A 133 -3.86 3.17 -8.39
CA TYR A 133 -3.74 1.73 -8.12
C TYR A 133 -3.97 0.92 -9.40
N GLN A 134 -5.03 1.19 -10.14
CA GLN A 134 -5.38 0.44 -11.36
C GLN A 134 -4.30 0.47 -12.44
N ILE A 135 -3.51 1.54 -12.51
CA ILE A 135 -2.53 1.70 -13.60
C ILE A 135 -1.15 1.15 -13.24
N ASN A 136 -0.77 1.20 -11.95
CA ASN A 136 0.62 1.04 -11.53
C ASN A 136 0.80 0.21 -10.24
N SER A 137 -0.28 -0.31 -9.64
CA SER A 137 -0.15 -1.14 -8.45
C SER A 137 0.81 -2.31 -8.75
N PRO A 138 1.82 -2.56 -7.89
CA PRO A 138 2.77 -3.64 -8.12
C PRO A 138 2.11 -5.02 -8.19
N TYR A 139 1.06 -5.20 -7.39
CA TYR A 139 0.31 -6.45 -7.32
C TYR A 139 -1.20 -6.20 -7.38
N ASP A 140 -1.93 -7.19 -7.91
CA ASP A 140 -3.39 -7.22 -7.84
C ASP A 140 -3.87 -7.33 -6.39
N PHE A 141 -3.11 -8.06 -5.54
CA PHE A 141 -3.32 -8.15 -4.10
C PHE A 141 -3.53 -6.79 -3.43
N ASN A 142 -2.69 -5.78 -3.74
CA ASN A 142 -2.83 -4.45 -3.18
C ASN A 142 -4.19 -3.82 -3.48
N THR A 143 -4.75 -4.09 -4.66
CA THR A 143 -6.04 -3.54 -5.09
C THR A 143 -7.18 -4.26 -4.38
N ILE A 144 -7.16 -5.60 -4.36
CA ILE A 144 -8.13 -6.43 -3.65
C ILE A 144 -8.12 -6.08 -2.14
N PHE A 145 -6.94 -5.85 -1.56
CA PHE A 145 -6.82 -5.48 -0.16
C PHE A 145 -7.43 -4.09 0.13
N GLN A 146 -7.44 -3.16 -0.83
CA GLN A 146 -8.19 -1.90 -0.65
C GLN A 146 -9.71 -2.15 -0.57
N ASP A 147 -10.23 -3.08 -1.38
CA ASP A 147 -11.65 -3.47 -1.32
C ASP A 147 -11.97 -4.15 0.02
N TYR A 148 -11.07 -5.01 0.53
CA TYR A 148 -11.14 -5.56 1.88
C TYR A 148 -11.17 -4.47 2.96
N ILE A 149 -10.24 -3.50 2.92
CA ILE A 149 -10.23 -2.36 3.85
C ILE A 149 -11.55 -1.59 3.80
N ASP A 150 -12.09 -1.35 2.60
CA ASP A 150 -13.34 -0.61 2.40
C ASP A 150 -14.55 -1.35 2.99
N VAL A 151 -14.57 -2.69 2.98
CA VAL A 151 -15.62 -3.48 3.64
C VAL A 151 -15.41 -3.53 5.15
N VAL A 152 -14.19 -3.76 5.63
CA VAL A 152 -13.90 -3.81 7.08
C VAL A 152 -14.29 -2.50 7.76
N ASN A 153 -14.01 -1.34 7.14
CA ASN A 153 -14.32 -0.01 7.66
C ASN A 153 -15.81 0.32 7.75
N ARG A 154 -16.70 -0.48 7.14
CA ARG A 154 -18.15 -0.28 7.26
C ARG A 154 -18.57 -0.65 8.69
N LYS A 155 -18.91 0.39 9.47
CA LYS A 155 -19.50 0.24 10.81
C LYS A 155 -20.91 -0.34 10.76
N GLU A 156 -21.64 -0.07 9.69
CA GLU A 156 -23.02 -0.53 9.51
C GLU A 156 -23.06 -1.97 9.00
N ARG A 157 -23.94 -2.78 9.61
CA ARG A 157 -24.31 -4.10 9.09
C ARG A 157 -25.27 -3.86 7.91
N GLY A 158 -24.77 -3.96 6.69
CA GLY A 158 -25.64 -4.07 5.51
C GLY A 158 -26.53 -5.33 5.59
N PHE A 159 -27.30 -5.60 4.53
CA PHE A 159 -27.94 -6.91 4.41
C PHE A 159 -26.85 -8.00 4.29
N GLY A 160 -26.87 -8.99 5.19
CA GLY A 160 -25.90 -10.10 5.25
C GLY A 160 -24.98 -10.03 6.48
N SER A 161 -24.41 -11.18 6.86
CA SER A 161 -23.43 -11.22 7.94
C SER A 161 -22.10 -10.60 7.50
N ARG A 162 -21.25 -10.17 8.46
CA ARG A 162 -19.89 -9.69 8.14
C ARG A 162 -19.06 -10.79 7.47
N LYS A 163 -19.31 -12.04 7.85
CA LYS A 163 -18.71 -13.24 7.26
C LYS A 163 -19.01 -13.33 5.77
N ASP A 164 -20.29 -13.25 5.38
CA ASP A 164 -20.71 -13.33 3.96
C ASP A 164 -20.07 -12.24 3.07
N GLN A 165 -19.70 -11.10 3.66
CA GLN A 165 -19.08 -9.99 2.93
C GLN A 165 -17.55 -10.10 2.86
N LEU A 166 -16.90 -10.70 3.87
CA LEU A 166 -15.45 -10.76 3.96
C LEU A 166 -14.87 -12.06 3.41
N GLU A 167 -15.55 -13.21 3.54
CA GLU A 167 -15.02 -14.49 3.06
C GLU A 167 -14.65 -14.47 1.57
N PRO A 168 -15.48 -13.96 0.65
CA PRO A 168 -15.09 -13.90 -0.77
C PRO A 168 -13.84 -13.04 -1.00
N LEU A 169 -13.66 -11.98 -0.22
CA LEU A 169 -12.48 -11.12 -0.32
C LEU A 169 -11.24 -11.80 0.26
N LEU A 170 -11.39 -12.58 1.32
CA LEU A 170 -10.30 -13.40 1.87
C LEU A 170 -9.87 -14.49 0.88
N ASP A 171 -10.82 -15.13 0.20
CA ASP A 171 -10.53 -16.09 -0.87
C ASP A 171 -9.80 -15.41 -2.05
N ASP A 172 -10.26 -14.23 -2.48
CA ASP A 172 -9.61 -13.45 -3.54
C ASP A 172 -8.19 -13.01 -3.13
N LEU A 173 -7.98 -12.60 -1.87
CA LEU A 173 -6.68 -12.26 -1.34
C LEU A 173 -5.73 -13.46 -1.37
N LEU A 174 -6.19 -14.64 -0.96
CA LEU A 174 -5.38 -15.86 -0.93
C LEU A 174 -4.95 -16.24 -2.35
N ASN A 175 -5.88 -16.21 -3.30
CA ASN A 175 -5.62 -16.56 -4.69
C ASN A 175 -4.67 -15.59 -5.41
N ASN A 176 -4.54 -14.36 -4.91
CA ASN A 176 -3.72 -13.32 -5.54
C ASN A 176 -2.51 -12.94 -4.68
N PHE A 177 -2.22 -13.68 -3.60
CA PHE A 177 -1.05 -13.40 -2.79
C PHE A 177 0.23 -13.59 -3.63
N PRO A 178 1.12 -12.59 -3.69
CA PRO A 178 2.35 -12.67 -4.48
C PRO A 178 3.45 -13.51 -3.80
N GLU A 179 3.19 -14.81 -3.62
CA GLU A 179 4.06 -15.74 -2.86
C GLU A 179 5.52 -15.73 -3.34
N ASP A 180 5.74 -15.71 -4.66
CA ASP A 180 7.08 -15.72 -5.27
C ASP A 180 7.96 -14.55 -4.81
N ASP A 181 7.35 -13.37 -4.59
CA ASP A 181 8.05 -12.16 -4.17
C ASP A 181 8.10 -12.02 -2.63
N PHE A 182 7.25 -12.76 -1.90
CA PHE A 182 7.11 -12.66 -0.45
C PHE A 182 7.00 -14.01 0.27
N PRO A 183 7.95 -14.94 0.08
CA PRO A 183 7.84 -16.28 0.63
C PRO A 183 7.77 -16.29 2.17
N GLU A 184 8.57 -15.46 2.83
CA GLU A 184 8.60 -15.36 4.30
C GLU A 184 7.33 -14.72 4.89
N LEU A 185 6.64 -13.90 4.10
CA LEU A 185 5.38 -13.26 4.53
C LEU A 185 4.16 -14.15 4.26
N PHE A 186 4.28 -15.13 3.37
CA PHE A 186 3.16 -15.98 3.00
C PHE A 186 2.66 -16.80 4.18
N ASP A 187 3.56 -17.41 4.95
CA ASP A 187 3.19 -18.14 6.16
C ASP A 187 2.47 -17.21 7.17
N LEU A 188 2.92 -15.96 7.31
CA LEU A 188 2.29 -14.97 8.20
C LEU A 188 0.90 -14.55 7.68
N TYR A 189 0.77 -14.46 6.36
CA TYR A 189 -0.49 -14.21 5.69
C TYR A 189 -1.50 -15.33 5.95
N LEU A 190 -1.09 -16.59 5.88
CA LEU A 190 -1.95 -17.74 6.16
C LEU A 190 -2.45 -17.71 7.61
N GLU A 191 -1.55 -17.46 8.57
CA GLU A 191 -1.93 -17.31 9.98
C GLU A 191 -2.90 -16.13 10.19
N TRP A 192 -2.68 -15.03 9.49
CA TRP A 192 -3.58 -13.88 9.52
C TRP A 192 -4.97 -14.21 8.94
N ASP A 193 -5.03 -14.85 7.76
CA ASP A 193 -6.28 -15.24 7.10
C ASP A 193 -7.10 -16.17 7.99
N ASP A 194 -6.45 -17.21 8.51
CA ASP A 194 -7.05 -18.16 9.45
C ASP A 194 -7.57 -17.47 10.71
N THR A 195 -6.80 -16.54 11.27
CA THR A 195 -7.21 -15.80 12.48
C THR A 195 -8.42 -14.90 12.19
N VAL A 196 -8.47 -14.23 11.04
CA VAL A 196 -9.63 -13.43 10.63
C VAL A 196 -10.87 -14.33 10.49
N ARG A 197 -10.73 -15.51 9.86
CA ARG A 197 -11.83 -16.47 9.74
C ARG A 197 -12.29 -17.00 11.10
N LEU A 198 -11.36 -17.30 12.00
CA LEU A 198 -11.66 -17.71 13.39
C LEU A 198 -12.46 -16.62 14.14
N ILE A 199 -12.10 -15.35 13.99
CA ILE A 199 -12.86 -14.23 14.57
C ILE A 199 -14.28 -14.19 14.00
N LEU A 200 -14.43 -14.37 12.69
CA LEU A 200 -15.73 -14.36 12.02
C LEU A 200 -16.65 -15.48 12.50
N ASP A 201 -16.08 -16.64 12.84
CA ASP A 201 -16.82 -17.84 13.26
C ASP A 201 -17.13 -17.89 14.76
N CYS A 202 -16.16 -17.53 15.58
CA CYS A 202 -16.23 -17.77 17.02
C CYS A 202 -16.55 -16.52 17.85
N THR A 203 -16.36 -15.32 17.30
CA THR A 203 -16.47 -14.09 18.10
C THR A 203 -17.82 -13.39 17.90
N SER A 204 -18.36 -12.77 18.97
CA SER A 204 -19.57 -11.96 18.87
C SER A 204 -19.40 -10.77 17.91
N SER A 205 -20.47 -10.40 17.19
CA SER A 205 -20.42 -9.30 16.22
C SER A 205 -20.01 -7.94 16.80
N GLU A 206 -20.08 -7.75 18.12
CA GLU A 206 -19.62 -6.53 18.81
C GLU A 206 -18.09 -6.47 18.89
N LYS A 207 -17.44 -7.59 19.20
CA LYS A 207 -15.97 -7.70 19.28
C LYS A 207 -15.31 -7.83 17.90
N GLN A 208 -15.98 -8.49 16.93
CA GLN A 208 -15.44 -8.76 15.59
C GLN A 208 -14.88 -7.51 14.89
N TYR A 209 -15.61 -6.38 14.92
CA TYR A 209 -15.18 -5.18 14.20
C TYR A 209 -13.82 -4.67 14.70
N GLY A 210 -13.63 -4.58 16.02
CA GLY A 210 -12.39 -4.07 16.61
C GLY A 210 -11.20 -4.97 16.27
N LEU A 211 -11.36 -6.28 16.45
CA LEU A 211 -10.30 -7.25 16.18
C LEU A 211 -9.90 -7.29 14.70
N ILE A 212 -10.88 -7.34 13.78
CA ILE A 212 -10.59 -7.38 12.34
C ILE A 212 -9.95 -6.08 11.86
N VAL A 213 -10.36 -4.93 12.41
CA VAL A 213 -9.73 -3.63 12.11
C VAL A 213 -8.26 -3.62 12.53
N ASP A 214 -7.95 -4.11 13.74
CA ASP A 214 -6.59 -4.17 14.27
C ASP A 214 -5.70 -5.11 13.43
N LEU A 215 -6.16 -6.34 13.19
CA LEU A 215 -5.43 -7.31 12.36
C LEU A 215 -5.20 -6.81 10.94
N ARG A 216 -6.20 -6.18 10.33
CA ARG A 216 -6.07 -5.56 9.01
C ARG A 216 -4.96 -4.50 9.01
N ASP A 217 -4.96 -3.60 9.98
CA ASP A 217 -4.01 -2.47 10.01
C ASP A 217 -2.56 -2.94 10.23
N LYS A 218 -2.38 -3.97 11.06
CA LYS A 218 -1.09 -4.61 11.33
C LYS A 218 -0.58 -5.38 10.12
N PHE A 219 -1.38 -6.29 9.57
CA PHE A 219 -0.99 -7.03 8.37
C PHE A 219 -0.68 -6.09 7.20
N TRP A 220 -1.53 -5.09 6.98
CA TRP A 220 -1.30 -4.10 5.92
C TRP A 220 -0.04 -3.26 6.15
N ASP A 221 0.37 -3.03 7.41
CA ASP A 221 1.68 -2.43 7.73
C ASP A 221 2.82 -3.30 7.26
N VAL A 222 2.86 -4.56 7.71
CA VAL A 222 3.94 -5.49 7.42
C VAL A 222 4.05 -5.72 5.91
N PHE A 223 2.94 -6.04 5.24
CA PHE A 223 2.90 -6.24 3.79
C PHE A 223 3.37 -4.99 3.04
N SER A 224 2.87 -3.81 3.40
CA SER A 224 3.25 -2.57 2.71
C SER A 224 4.71 -2.20 2.92
N ASN A 225 5.32 -2.54 4.07
CA ASN A 225 6.75 -2.33 4.29
C ASN A 225 7.59 -3.18 3.34
N CYS A 226 7.20 -4.43 3.08
CA CYS A 226 7.89 -5.26 2.10
C CYS A 226 7.71 -4.75 0.67
N VAL A 227 6.48 -4.40 0.29
CA VAL A 227 6.20 -3.75 -1.01
C VAL A 227 7.04 -2.49 -1.19
N ARG A 228 7.24 -1.68 -0.13
CA ARG A 228 8.10 -0.50 -0.17
C ARG A 228 9.55 -0.83 -0.48
N ILE A 229 10.07 -1.90 0.10
CA ILE A 229 11.46 -2.35 -0.10
C ILE A 229 11.64 -2.83 -1.54
N ILE A 230 10.73 -3.63 -2.08
CA ILE A 230 10.85 -4.19 -3.44
C ILE A 230 10.53 -3.14 -4.51
N HIS A 231 9.47 -2.35 -4.32
CA HIS A 231 8.92 -1.42 -5.32
C HIS A 231 9.24 0.03 -4.98
N HIS A 232 10.53 0.33 -4.92
CA HIS A 232 11.04 1.69 -4.85
C HIS A 232 11.71 2.11 -6.17
N GLN A 233 11.88 3.41 -6.35
CA GLN A 233 12.56 3.96 -7.52
C GLN A 233 13.28 5.26 -7.17
N ASN A 234 14.48 5.43 -7.75
CA ASN A 234 15.29 6.64 -7.73
C ASN A 234 15.51 7.24 -6.33
N ILE A 235 15.63 6.41 -5.28
CA ILE A 235 15.81 6.89 -3.91
C ILE A 235 17.25 7.43 -3.73
N PRO A 236 17.43 8.65 -3.22
CA PRO A 236 18.76 9.15 -2.85
C PRO A 236 19.33 8.35 -1.67
N ASP A 237 20.63 8.06 -1.67
CA ASP A 237 21.28 7.25 -0.62
C ASP A 237 20.57 5.89 -0.37
N GLU A 238 20.02 5.31 -1.45
CA GLU A 238 19.18 4.11 -1.49
C GLU A 238 19.62 3.06 -0.47
N LYS A 239 20.87 2.60 -0.55
CA LYS A 239 21.39 1.55 0.32
C LYS A 239 21.13 1.81 1.81
N SER A 240 21.48 2.99 2.32
CA SER A 240 21.32 3.26 3.76
C SER A 240 19.86 3.32 4.20
N ILE A 241 18.96 3.78 3.33
CA ILE A 241 17.53 3.91 3.62
C ILE A 241 16.85 2.54 3.52
N ILE A 242 17.17 1.77 2.48
CA ILE A 242 16.64 0.41 2.29
C ILE A 242 17.12 -0.50 3.44
N ASP A 243 18.40 -0.46 3.83
CA ASP A 243 18.94 -1.22 4.98
C ASP A 243 18.20 -0.89 6.30
N GLU A 244 17.67 0.32 6.47
CA GLU A 244 16.84 0.67 7.62
C GLU A 244 15.43 0.08 7.52
N TRP A 245 14.84 0.11 6.32
CA TRP A 245 13.51 -0.45 6.08
C TRP A 245 13.48 -1.96 6.23
N GLU A 246 14.49 -2.66 5.68
CA GLU A 246 14.64 -4.11 5.79
C GLU A 246 14.73 -4.53 7.26
N ARG A 247 15.61 -3.89 8.05
CA ARG A 247 15.73 -4.20 9.49
C ARG A 247 14.42 -4.01 10.25
N LYS A 248 13.64 -2.98 9.93
CA LYS A 248 12.32 -2.75 10.55
C LYS A 248 11.31 -3.81 10.13
N TYR A 249 11.35 -4.21 8.87
CA TYR A 249 10.48 -5.24 8.32
C TYR A 249 10.77 -6.61 8.95
N GLU A 250 12.04 -7.03 8.99
CA GLU A 250 12.49 -8.28 9.63
C GLU A 250 12.06 -8.37 11.09
N GLN A 251 12.05 -7.26 11.82
CA GLN A 251 11.60 -7.21 13.21
C GLN A 251 10.07 -7.27 13.35
N SER A 252 9.33 -6.79 12.34
CA SER A 252 7.86 -6.73 12.39
C SER A 252 7.18 -8.08 12.18
N ILE A 253 7.80 -8.99 11.41
CA ILE A 253 7.26 -10.32 11.14
C ILE A 253 7.07 -11.14 12.43
N PRO A 254 8.13 -11.44 13.22
CA PRO A 254 7.98 -12.27 14.42
C PRO A 254 7.12 -11.60 15.49
N ALA A 255 7.16 -10.26 15.59
CA ALA A 255 6.29 -9.53 16.50
C ALA A 255 4.82 -9.74 16.14
N PHE A 256 4.47 -9.66 14.85
CA PHE A 256 3.08 -9.85 14.43
C PHE A 256 2.63 -11.31 14.52
N TYR A 257 3.52 -12.28 14.27
CA TYR A 257 3.24 -13.69 14.53
C TYR A 257 2.80 -13.95 15.97
N HIS A 258 3.56 -13.47 16.95
CA HIS A 258 3.22 -13.66 18.35
C HIS A 258 1.89 -13.01 18.72
N GLU A 259 1.58 -11.84 18.16
CA GLU A 259 0.27 -11.21 18.38
C GLU A 259 -0.90 -12.03 17.79
N LEU A 260 -0.69 -12.71 16.65
CA LEU A 260 -1.69 -13.62 16.08
C LEU A 260 -1.87 -14.86 16.97
N GLU A 261 -0.77 -15.46 17.44
CA GLU A 261 -0.80 -16.61 18.36
C GLU A 261 -1.57 -16.27 19.64
N ASP A 262 -1.19 -15.19 20.33
CA ASP A 262 -1.82 -14.74 21.58
C ASP A 262 -3.33 -14.50 21.38
N LEU A 263 -3.71 -13.87 20.26
CA LEU A 263 -5.11 -13.60 19.94
C LEU A 263 -5.90 -14.89 19.65
N ARG A 264 -5.30 -15.84 18.92
CA ARG A 264 -5.92 -17.15 18.66
C ARG A 264 -6.15 -17.90 19.97
N GLU A 265 -5.17 -17.91 20.87
CA GLU A 265 -5.30 -18.53 22.19
C GLU A 265 -6.43 -17.88 23.00
N GLU A 266 -6.51 -16.55 23.02
CA GLU A 266 -7.59 -15.81 23.69
C GLU A 266 -8.96 -16.23 23.14
N ILE A 267 -9.15 -16.14 21.82
CA ILE A 267 -10.45 -16.46 21.18
C ILE A 267 -10.85 -17.91 21.42
N LEU A 268 -9.90 -18.85 21.33
CA LEU A 268 -10.18 -20.26 21.56
C LEU A 268 -10.50 -20.51 23.03
N SER A 269 -9.78 -19.91 23.98
CA SER A 269 -10.04 -20.08 25.41
C SER A 269 -11.42 -19.54 25.84
N ASP A 270 -11.85 -18.42 25.26
CA ASP A 270 -13.16 -17.80 25.52
C ASP A 270 -14.33 -18.60 24.95
N ASN A 271 -14.14 -19.30 23.83
CA ASN A 271 -15.21 -19.98 23.08
C ASN A 271 -15.21 -21.50 23.20
N TYR A 272 -14.08 -22.10 23.59
CA TYR A 272 -13.98 -23.50 23.95
C TYR A 272 -13.85 -23.61 25.47
N GLU A 273 -14.98 -23.71 26.17
CA GLU A 273 -14.95 -24.44 27.43
C GLU A 273 -14.46 -25.85 27.11
N PHE A 274 -13.33 -26.24 27.71
CA PHE A 274 -12.75 -27.57 27.60
C PHE A 274 -13.73 -28.59 28.20
N SER A 275 -14.76 -28.95 27.44
CA SER A 275 -15.63 -30.06 27.72
C SER A 275 -14.76 -31.31 27.58
N ASN A 276 -14.53 -32.02 28.69
CA ASN A 276 -13.85 -33.33 28.74
C ASN A 276 -14.40 -34.39 27.76
N LYS A 277 -15.47 -34.08 26.98
CA LYS A 277 -15.97 -34.91 25.88
C LYS A 277 -15.17 -34.75 24.57
N ASN A 278 -14.40 -33.68 24.39
CA ASN A 278 -13.65 -33.43 23.15
C ASN A 278 -12.28 -34.11 23.12
N GLU A 279 -11.70 -34.45 24.27
CA GLU A 279 -10.37 -35.06 24.36
C GLU A 279 -10.32 -36.44 23.67
N ASP A 280 -11.36 -37.25 23.83
CA ASP A 280 -11.48 -38.56 23.18
C ASP A 280 -11.72 -38.45 21.66
N THR A 281 -12.40 -37.37 21.23
CA THR A 281 -12.67 -37.11 19.81
C THR A 281 -11.40 -36.62 19.10
N VAL A 282 -10.66 -35.71 19.74
CA VAL A 282 -9.37 -35.21 19.24
C VAL A 282 -8.32 -36.33 19.25
N LYS A 283 -8.25 -37.16 20.29
CA LYS A 283 -7.36 -38.36 20.31
C LYS A 283 -7.72 -39.35 19.21
N LYS A 284 -9.00 -39.56 18.91
CA LYS A 284 -9.42 -40.41 17.78
C LYS A 284 -9.06 -39.82 16.42
N LEU A 285 -9.25 -38.52 16.23
CA LEU A 285 -8.89 -37.84 14.98
C LEU A 285 -7.38 -37.84 14.73
N LEU A 286 -6.58 -37.53 15.76
CA LEU A 286 -5.11 -37.62 15.69
C LEU A 286 -4.64 -39.04 15.43
N LYS A 287 -5.29 -40.05 16.03
CA LYS A 287 -4.97 -41.46 15.77
C LYS A 287 -5.30 -41.87 14.33
N CYS A 288 -6.44 -41.45 13.79
CA CYS A 288 -6.80 -41.69 12.38
C CYS A 288 -5.81 -41.01 11.42
N ALA A 289 -5.37 -39.78 11.70
CA ALA A 289 -4.38 -39.08 10.87
C ALA A 289 -3.02 -39.80 10.90
N TYR A 290 -2.57 -40.27 12.07
CA TYR A 290 -1.33 -41.04 12.21
C TYR A 290 -1.40 -42.43 11.54
N GLU A 291 -2.55 -43.08 11.57
CA GLU A 291 -2.75 -44.40 10.93
C GLU A 291 -2.82 -44.27 9.39
N ASN A 292 -3.42 -43.20 8.88
CA ASN A 292 -3.42 -42.90 7.44
C ASN A 292 -2.01 -42.61 6.91
N HIS A 293 -1.18 -41.88 7.66
CA HIS A 293 0.22 -41.62 7.27
C HIS A 293 1.13 -42.85 7.34
N LYS A 294 0.81 -43.88 8.14
CA LYS A 294 1.54 -45.16 8.13
C LYS A 294 1.13 -46.08 6.98
N GLY A 295 -0.05 -45.88 6.38
CA GLY A 295 -0.52 -46.63 5.22
C GLY A 295 0.17 -46.25 3.92
N GLU A 296 0.61 -44.99 3.79
CA GLU A 296 1.25 -44.47 2.56
C GLU A 296 2.77 -44.73 2.52
N ALA A 297 3.40 -45.14 3.62
CA ALA A 297 4.82 -45.47 3.66
C ALA A 297 5.15 -46.91 3.19
N HIS A 298 4.14 -47.72 2.85
CA HIS A 298 4.28 -49.10 2.35
C HIS A 298 3.42 -49.40 1.11
N GLY A 299 3.21 -48.40 0.25
CA GLY A 299 2.65 -48.57 -1.10
C GLY A 299 3.71 -48.46 -2.17
#